data_AF-A0A1G1GMM5-F1
#
_entry.id   AF-A0A1G1GMM5-F1
#
_cell.length_a   1.000
_cell.length_b   1.000
_cell.length_c   1.000
_cell.angle_alpha   90.00
_cell.angle_beta   90.00
_cell.angle_gamma   90.00
#
_symmetry.space_group_name_H-M   'P 1'
#
loop_
_entity.id
_entity.type
_entity.pdbx_description
1 polymer ?
#
loop_
_entity_poly.entity_id
_entity_poly.type
_entity_poly.pdbx_seq_one_letter_code
_entity_poly.pdbx_strand_id
1 'polypeptide(L)'
;MVKHPLYIGTSLIYLSFFLAFGNILLGLVLFILMILVVYYPRMLQEEDYLAKAFPNEFEQYKKIPRFLPNPILLPYALKGNGFSLKRAYKNLGVRSLWSLILIPLFLKLLIRVKTQNLF
;
A
#
# COMPACT_ATOMS: atom_id res chain seq x y z
N MET A 1 -13.25 -0.31 -8.13
CA MET A 1 -12.15 -1.20 -8.60
C MET A 1 -11.72 -2.19 -7.52
N VAL A 2 -11.47 -1.74 -6.29
CA VAL A 2 -11.06 -2.56 -5.15
C VAL A 2 -11.47 -1.86 -3.84
N LYS A 3 -11.72 -2.61 -2.77
CA LYS A 3 -12.06 -2.09 -1.43
C LYS A 3 -10.87 -1.45 -0.72
N HIS A 4 -9.70 -2.08 -0.84
CA HIS A 4 -8.49 -1.77 -0.07
C HIS A 4 -7.31 -1.31 -0.94
N PRO A 5 -7.42 -0.19 -1.68
CA PRO A 5 -6.38 0.26 -2.60
C PRO A 5 -5.05 0.63 -1.91
N LEU A 6 -5.10 1.08 -0.66
CA LEU A 6 -3.90 1.39 0.13
C LEU A 6 -3.01 0.15 0.28
N TYR A 7 -3.62 -0.99 0.58
CA TYR A 7 -2.91 -2.25 0.77
C TYR A 7 -2.26 -2.74 -0.52
N ILE A 8 -2.79 -2.42 -1.70
CA ILE A 8 -2.11 -2.70 -2.97
C ILE A 8 -0.82 -1.88 -3.05
N GLY A 9 -0.92 -0.57 -2.79
CA GLY A 9 0.24 0.33 -2.85
C GLY A 9 1.35 -0.10 -1.90
N THR A 10 1.00 -0.40 -0.64
CA THR A 10 1.98 -0.86 0.34
C THR A 10 2.49 -2.28 0.05
N SER A 11 1.69 -3.16 -0.55
CA SER A 11 2.14 -4.48 -1.01
C SER A 11 3.22 -4.35 -2.09
N LEU A 12 3.06 -3.44 -3.05
CA LEU A 12 4.07 -3.20 -4.09
C LEU A 12 5.39 -2.73 -3.49
N ILE A 13 5.34 -1.82 -2.50
CA ILE A 13 6.53 -1.37 -1.77
C ILE A 13 7.23 -2.56 -1.11
N TYR A 14 6.51 -3.36 -0.34
CA TYR A 14 7.09 -4.52 0.35
C TYR A 14 7.60 -5.60 -0.60
N LEU A 15 6.90 -5.83 -1.72
CA LEU A 15 7.37 -6.74 -2.75
C LEU A 15 8.75 -6.33 -3.29
N SER A 16 8.95 -5.04 -3.57
CA SER A 16 10.27 -4.53 -3.99
C SER A 16 11.34 -4.77 -2.93
N PHE A 17 11.04 -4.52 -1.65
CA PHE A 17 11.96 -4.81 -0.55
C PHE A 17 12.30 -6.30 -0.44
N PHE A 18 11.29 -7.18 -0.55
CA PHE A 18 11.50 -8.62 -0.42
C PHE A 18 12.31 -9.20 -1.58
N LEU A 19 12.10 -8.70 -2.79
CA LEU A 19 12.88 -9.11 -3.97
C LEU A 19 14.33 -8.60 -3.92
N ALA A 20 14.60 -7.50 -3.20
CA ALA A 20 15.94 -6.93 -3.06
C ALA A 20 16.91 -7.77 -2.21
N PHE A 21 16.43 -8.81 -1.49
CA PHE A 21 17.27 -9.68 -0.66
C PHE A 21 18.10 -10.71 -1.45
N GLY A 22 18.09 -10.67 -2.78
CA GLY A 22 18.94 -11.53 -3.64
C GLY A 22 18.44 -12.97 -3.81
N ASN A 23 17.42 -13.40 -3.05
CA ASN A 23 16.72 -14.66 -3.25
C ASN A 23 15.24 -14.41 -3.57
N ILE A 24 14.89 -14.55 -4.86
CA ILE A 24 13.55 -14.25 -5.38
C ILE A 24 12.49 -15.15 -4.74
N LEU A 25 12.77 -16.46 -4.58
CA LEU A 25 11.81 -17.41 -4.03
C LEU A 25 11.47 -17.07 -2.57
N LEU A 26 12.50 -16.81 -1.76
CA LEU A 26 12.32 -16.38 -0.37
C LEU A 26 11.53 -15.06 -0.31
N GLY A 27 11.85 -14.10 -1.18
CA GLY A 27 11.13 -12.84 -1.25
C GLY A 27 9.64 -13.01 -1.57
N LEU A 28 9.30 -13.89 -2.53
CA LEU A 28 7.91 -14.22 -2.86
C LEU A 28 7.18 -14.93 -1.71
N VAL A 29 7.84 -15.84 -1.00
CA VAL A 29 7.27 -16.51 0.18
C VAL A 29 6.94 -15.49 1.28
N LEU A 30 7.89 -14.60 1.61
CA LEU A 30 7.69 -13.54 2.60
C LEU A 30 6.56 -12.59 2.19
N PHE A 31 6.49 -12.25 0.90
CA PHE A 31 5.41 -11.43 0.36
C PHE A 31 4.03 -12.08 0.56
N ILE A 32 3.88 -13.36 0.19
CA ILE A 32 2.63 -14.10 0.34
C ILE A 32 2.26 -14.20 1.83
N LEU A 33 3.21 -14.52 2.70
CA LEU A 33 2.99 -14.58 4.15
C LEU A 33 2.52 -13.24 4.70
N MET A 34 3.13 -12.12 4.29
CA MET A 34 2.68 -10.79 4.70
C MET A 34 1.22 -10.52 4.27
N ILE A 35 0.83 -10.92 3.06
CA ILE A 35 -0.56 -10.78 2.60
C ILE A 35 -1.50 -11.60 3.48
N LEU A 36 -1.20 -12.88 3.69
CA LEU A 36 -2.10 -13.81 4.36
C LEU A 36 -2.19 -13.60 5.88
N VAL A 37 -1.06 -13.28 6.52
CA VAL A 37 -0.97 -13.20 7.99
C VAL A 37 -1.25 -11.81 8.52
N VAL A 38 -0.89 -10.76 7.76
CA VAL A 38 -1.00 -9.37 8.23
C VAL A 38 -2.15 -8.66 7.54
N TYR A 39 -2.15 -8.61 6.21
CA TYR A 39 -3.08 -7.76 5.47
C TYR A 39 -4.48 -8.33 5.42
N TYR A 40 -4.62 -9.63 5.11
CA TYR A 40 -5.92 -10.26 4.95
C TYR A 40 -6.76 -10.21 6.24
N PRO A 41 -6.24 -10.55 7.44
CA PRO A 41 -6.99 -10.43 8.67
C PRO A 41 -7.34 -8.97 8.99
N ARG A 42 -6.44 -8.04 8.68
CA ARG A 42 -6.70 -6.62 8.89
C ARG A 42 -7.83 -6.10 7.99
N MET A 43 -7.84 -6.50 6.72
CA MET A 43 -8.94 -6.18 5.79
C MET A 43 -10.28 -6.74 6.28
N LEU A 44 -10.29 -7.93 6.88
CA LEU A 44 -11.51 -8.49 7.47
C LEU A 44 -12.01 -7.66 8.65
N GLN A 45 -11.11 -7.25 9.55
CA GLN A 45 -11.47 -6.39 10.69
C GLN A 45 -12.02 -5.03 10.23
N GLU A 46 -11.41 -4.43 9.21
CA GLU A 46 -11.88 -3.17 8.65
C GLU A 46 -13.25 -3.32 7.98
N GLU A 47 -13.47 -4.42 7.26
CA GLU A 47 -14.77 -4.72 6.66
C GLU A 47 -15.86 -4.96 7.70
N ASP A 48 -15.58 -5.68 8.78
CA ASP A 48 -16.51 -5.88 9.89
C ASP A 48 -16.86 -4.55 10.59
N TYR A 49 -15.86 -3.69 10.81
CA TYR A 49 -16.08 -2.35 11.33
C TYR A 49 -16.98 -1.52 10.40
N LEU A 50 -16.71 -1.53 9.10
CA LEU A 50 -17.51 -0.78 8.12
C LEU A 50 -18.93 -1.32 7.99
N ALA A 51 -19.12 -2.64 8.07
CA ALA A 51 -20.44 -3.27 8.04
C ALA A 51 -21.31 -2.83 9.23
N LYS A 52 -20.69 -2.66 10.41
CA LYS A 52 -21.37 -2.18 11.62
C LYS A 52 -21.64 -0.67 11.58
N ALA A 53 -20.70 0.12 11.06
CA ALA A 53 -20.81 1.57 11.03
C ALA A 53 -21.75 2.10 9.91
N PHE A 54 -21.81 1.40 8.77
CA PHE A 54 -22.52 1.84 7.56
C PHE A 54 -23.29 0.67 6.90
N PRO A 55 -24.27 0.08 7.58
CA PRO A 55 -24.87 -1.19 7.16
C PRO A 55 -25.54 -1.13 5.78
N ASN A 56 -26.23 -0.03 5.47
CA ASN A 56 -26.96 0.11 4.20
C ASN A 56 -25.99 0.30 3.02
N GLU A 57 -24.97 1.13 3.19
CA GLU A 57 -23.95 1.40 2.19
C GLU A 57 -23.03 0.19 1.99
N PHE A 58 -22.78 -0.57 3.06
CA PHE A 58 -21.93 -1.74 3.02
C PHE A 58 -22.49 -2.85 2.12
N GLU A 59 -23.82 -2.97 2.01
CA GLU A 59 -24.47 -3.95 1.14
C GLU A 59 -24.13 -3.76 -0.35
N GLN A 60 -23.94 -2.52 -0.79
CA GLN A 60 -23.44 -2.25 -2.13
C GLN A 60 -21.91 -2.40 -2.19
N TYR A 61 -21.21 -1.94 -1.16
CA TYR A 61 -19.75 -1.98 -1.07
C TYR A 61 -19.17 -3.40 -1.07
N LYS A 62 -19.85 -4.38 -0.44
CA LYS A 62 -19.37 -5.78 -0.35
C LYS A 62 -19.19 -6.47 -1.71
N LYS A 63 -19.87 -5.97 -2.75
CA LYS A 63 -19.76 -6.46 -4.14
C LYS A 63 -18.42 -6.10 -4.79
N ILE A 64 -17.68 -5.14 -4.24
CA ILE A 64 -16.38 -4.71 -4.76
C ILE A 64 -15.31 -5.73 -4.31
N PRO A 65 -14.37 -6.12 -5.19
CA PRO A 65 -13.26 -7.01 -4.81
C PRO A 65 -12.46 -6.48 -3.62
N ARG A 66 -12.01 -7.38 -2.74
CA ARG A 66 -11.26 -7.02 -1.54
C ARG A 66 -9.88 -6.43 -1.86
N PHE A 67 -9.06 -7.17 -2.61
CA PHE A 67 -7.65 -6.86 -2.80
C PHE A 67 -7.19 -6.81 -4.27
N LEU A 68 -7.60 -7.77 -5.10
CA LEU A 68 -7.25 -7.74 -6.53
C LEU A 68 -8.20 -6.81 -7.30
N PRO A 69 -7.71 -5.77 -7.98
CA PRO A 69 -8.56 -4.87 -8.74
C PRO A 69 -9.32 -5.59 -9.85
N ASN A 70 -10.60 -5.27 -10.02
CA ASN A 70 -11.33 -5.68 -11.21
C ASN A 70 -11.19 -4.60 -12.31
N PRO A 71 -10.51 -4.89 -13.44
CA PRO A 71 -10.30 -3.93 -14.52
C PRO A 71 -11.60 -3.54 -15.24
N ILE A 72 -12.64 -4.36 -15.19
CA ILE A 72 -13.97 -4.05 -15.74
C ILE A 72 -14.56 -2.80 -15.06
N LEU A 73 -14.20 -2.55 -13.80
CA LEU A 73 -14.66 -1.39 -13.03
C LEU A 73 -13.80 -0.13 -13.25
N LEU A 74 -12.74 -0.20 -14.07
CA LEU A 74 -11.82 0.91 -14.30
C LEU A 74 -12.50 2.15 -14.92
N PRO A 75 -13.36 2.04 -15.96
CA PRO A 75 -14.02 3.21 -16.54
C PRO A 75 -14.88 3.98 -15.52
N TYR A 76 -15.55 3.25 -14.62
CA TYR A 76 -16.35 3.85 -13.54
C TYR A 76 -15.48 4.57 -12.51
N ALA A 77 -14.33 4.00 -12.15
CA ALA A 77 -13.41 4.63 -11.20
C ALA A 77 -12.74 5.89 -11.76
N LEU A 78 -12.43 5.90 -13.07
CA LEU A 78 -11.82 7.05 -13.74
C LEU A 78 -12.80 8.22 -13.93
N LYS A 79 -14.11 7.95 -13.97
CA LYS A 79 -15.16 8.99 -14.00
C LYS A 79 -15.33 9.74 -12.67
N GLY A 80 -14.72 9.25 -11.58
CA GLY A 80 -14.79 9.88 -10.27
C GLY A 80 -14.05 11.22 -10.22
N ASN A 81 -14.12 11.86 -9.05
CA ASN A 81 -13.35 13.06 -8.77
C ASN A 81 -11.84 12.73 -8.83
N GLY A 82 -11.14 13.27 -9.83
CA GLY A 82 -9.71 13.08 -10.00
C GLY A 82 -8.86 13.55 -8.80
N PHE A 83 -7.58 13.18 -8.84
CA PHE A 83 -6.61 13.56 -7.81
C PHE A 83 -6.52 15.09 -7.68
N SER A 84 -6.40 15.59 -6.45
CA SER A 84 -6.30 17.02 -6.17
C SER A 84 -5.13 17.28 -5.23
N LEU A 85 -4.09 17.92 -5.76
CA LEU A 85 -2.90 18.33 -4.99
C LEU A 85 -3.27 19.22 -3.80
N LYS A 86 -4.26 20.10 -3.96
CA LYS A 86 -4.76 20.96 -2.88
C LYS A 86 -5.32 20.15 -1.72
N ARG A 87 -6.12 19.11 -1.99
CA ARG A 87 -6.66 18.20 -0.95
C ARG A 87 -5.57 17.34 -0.31
N ALA A 88 -4.64 16.84 -1.11
CA ALA A 88 -3.51 16.06 -0.60
C ALA A 88 -2.64 16.87 0.36
N TYR A 89 -2.28 18.11 0.00
CA TYR A 89 -1.53 19.02 0.86
C TYR A 89 -2.30 19.37 2.13
N LYS A 90 -3.60 19.64 2.04
CA LYS A 90 -4.43 19.95 3.22
C LYS A 90 -4.46 18.79 4.23
N ASN A 91 -4.56 17.54 3.75
CA ASN A 91 -4.71 16.37 4.61
C ASN A 91 -3.38 15.83 5.15
N LEU A 92 -2.31 15.85 4.35
CA LEU A 92 -1.00 15.32 4.74
C LEU A 92 -0.08 16.40 5.32
N GLY A 93 -0.31 17.66 4.98
CA GLY A 93 0.53 18.79 5.35
C GLY A 93 1.98 18.62 4.90
N VAL A 94 2.90 19.21 5.66
CA VAL A 94 4.35 19.07 5.47
C VAL A 94 4.84 17.64 5.70
N ARG A 95 4.03 16.77 6.33
CA ARG A 95 4.45 15.39 6.64
C ARG A 95 4.68 14.56 5.40
N SER A 96 3.98 14.85 4.30
CA SER A 96 4.18 14.19 3.00
C SER A 96 5.56 14.49 2.38
N LEU A 97 6.25 15.54 2.84
CA LEU A 97 7.55 15.96 2.32
C LEU A 97 8.73 15.33 3.09
N TRP A 98 8.50 14.74 4.26
CA TRP A 98 9.58 14.10 5.03
C TRP A 98 10.29 13.00 4.24
N SER A 99 9.56 12.25 3.41
CA SER A 99 10.14 11.20 2.57
C SER A 99 11.18 11.74 1.58
N LEU A 100 11.02 12.97 1.08
CA LEU A 100 11.99 13.62 0.18
C LEU A 100 13.32 13.92 0.85
N ILE A 101 13.34 14.04 2.19
CA ILE A 101 14.55 14.30 2.98
C ILE A 101 15.11 12.98 3.53
N LEU A 102 14.24 12.11 4.05
CA LEU A 102 14.63 10.87 4.72
C LEU A 102 15.20 9.84 3.75
N ILE A 103 14.66 9.71 2.53
CA ILE A 103 15.15 8.73 1.54
C ILE A 103 16.59 9.05 1.11
N PRO A 104 16.95 10.27 0.68
CA PRO A 104 18.34 10.60 0.34
C PRO A 104 19.29 10.45 1.52
N LEU A 105 18.87 10.81 2.73
CA LEU A 105 19.68 10.68 3.94
C LEU A 105 19.97 9.20 4.24
N PHE A 106 18.95 8.36 4.17
CA PHE A 106 19.06 6.91 4.35
C PHE A 106 19.98 6.27 3.29
N LEU A 107 19.85 6.67 2.02
CA LEU A 107 20.72 6.19 0.94
C LEU A 107 22.18 6.61 1.16
N LYS A 108 22.43 7.86 1.57
CA LYS A 108 23.78 8.32 1.92
C LYS A 108 24.38 7.49 3.06
N LEU A 109 23.58 7.17 4.08
CA LEU A 109 24.00 6.33 5.19
C LEU A 109 24.36 4.91 4.74
N LEU A 110 23.51 4.28 3.92
CA LEU A 110 23.77 2.95 3.37
C LEU A 110 25.04 2.90 2.54
N ILE A 111 25.26 3.89 1.66
CA ILE A 111 26.49 3.99 0.86
C ILE A 111 27.70 4.12 1.78
N ARG A 112 27.64 5.00 2.79
CA ARG A 112 28.73 5.20 3.75
C ARG A 112 29.09 3.92 4.50
N VAL A 113 28.10 3.17 5.00
CA VAL A 113 28.33 1.89 5.69
C VAL A 113 28.97 0.87 4.74
N LYS A 114 28.48 0.78 3.50
CA LYS A 114 29.07 -0.13 2.49
C LYS A 114 30.52 0.21 2.17
N THR A 115 30.89 1.49 2.08
CA THR A 115 32.26 1.93 1.81
C THR A 115 33.21 1.63 2.98
N GLN A 116 32.74 1.71 4.23
CA GLN A 116 33.58 1.40 5.40
C GLN A 116 33.81 -0.09 5.63
N ASN A 117 32.92 -0.95 5.13
CA ASN A 117 33.08 -2.42 5.20
C ASN A 117 33.88 -3.02 4.03
N LEU A 118 34.46 -2.19 3.15
CA LEU A 118 35.26 -2.62 1.99
C LEU A 118 36.77 -2.40 2.16
N PHE A 119 37.23 -2.01 3.37
CA PHE A 119 38.64 -1.89 3.74
C PHE A 119 38.95 -2.81 4.92
#